data_AF-A0A2J8NJF1-F1
#
_entry.id   AF-A0A2J8NJF1-F1
#
_cell.length_a   1.000
_cell.length_b   1.000
_cell.length_c   1.000
_cell.angle_alpha   90.00
_cell.angle_beta   90.00
_cell.angle_gamma   90.00
#
_symmetry.space_group_name_H-M   'P 1'
#
loop_
_entity.id
_entity.type
_entity.pdbx_description
1 polymer ?
#
loop_
_entity_poly.entity_id
_entity_poly.type
_entity_poly.pdbx_seq_one_letter_code
_entity_poly.pdbx_strand_id
1 'polypeptide(L)'
;GTARYASINAHLGIEQSRRDDMESLGYVLMYFNRTSLPWQGLKAATKKQKYEKISEKKMSTPVEVLCKGFPAEFAMYLNYCRGLRFEEAPDYMYLRQLFRILFRTLNHQYDYTFDWTMLKQKAAQQAASSSGQGQQAQTPTGKQTDKTKSNMKGNADESARVGLWSSGVHVSKTAGPSNSATC
;
A
#
# COMPACT_ATOMS: atom_id res chain seq x y z
N GLY A 1 13.45 -10.74 -9.38
CA GLY A 1 12.51 -9.93 -8.58
C GLY A 1 11.19 -9.71 -9.31
N THR A 2 10.28 -8.91 -8.75
CA THR A 2 8.97 -8.59 -9.35
C THR A 2 9.08 -7.46 -10.37
N ALA A 3 8.80 -7.74 -11.66
CA ALA A 3 8.94 -6.78 -12.77
C ALA A 3 8.23 -5.42 -12.54
N ARG A 4 7.13 -5.42 -11.78
CA ARG A 4 6.37 -4.22 -11.42
C ARG A 4 7.22 -3.18 -10.69
N TYR A 5 8.04 -3.60 -9.73
CA TYR A 5 8.82 -2.70 -8.87
C TYR A 5 10.31 -2.67 -9.22
N ALA A 6 10.79 -3.56 -10.11
CA ALA A 6 12.18 -3.54 -10.54
C ALA A 6 12.63 -2.18 -11.10
N SER A 7 13.89 -1.79 -10.87
CA SER A 7 14.47 -0.58 -11.46
C SER A 7 14.51 -0.65 -13.00
N ILE A 8 14.71 0.50 -13.65
CA ILE A 8 14.93 0.53 -15.11
C ILE A 8 16.20 -0.26 -15.47
N ASN A 9 17.29 -0.11 -14.71
CA ASN A 9 18.55 -0.81 -14.96
C ASN A 9 18.39 -2.33 -14.89
N ALA A 10 17.63 -2.84 -13.93
CA ALA A 10 17.35 -4.27 -13.80
C ALA A 10 16.59 -4.82 -15.02
N HIS A 11 15.70 -4.03 -15.64
CA HIS A 11 15.05 -4.41 -16.89
C HIS A 11 16.00 -4.43 -18.09
N LEU A 12 17.03 -3.59 -18.08
CA LEU A 12 18.09 -3.54 -19.10
C LEU A 12 19.15 -4.64 -18.90
N GLY A 13 18.99 -5.51 -17.89
CA GLY A 13 19.93 -6.59 -17.60
C GLY A 13 21.25 -6.12 -16.97
N ILE A 14 21.31 -4.86 -16.52
CA ILE A 14 22.45 -4.33 -15.77
C ILE A 14 22.44 -4.96 -14.38
N GLU A 15 23.62 -5.31 -13.87
CA GLU A 15 23.77 -5.83 -12.51
C GLU A 15 23.14 -4.86 -11.49
N GLN A 16 22.44 -5.40 -10.51
CA GLN A 16 21.74 -4.60 -9.50
C GLN A 16 22.71 -4.17 -8.40
N SER A 17 22.51 -2.96 -7.87
CA SER A 17 23.21 -2.45 -6.69
C SER A 17 22.25 -1.73 -5.73
N ARG A 18 22.79 -1.06 -4.72
CA ARG A 18 22.04 -0.30 -3.71
C ARG A 18 21.03 0.68 -4.30
N ARG A 19 21.34 1.30 -5.45
CA ARG A 19 20.44 2.27 -6.11
C ARG A 19 19.16 1.62 -6.62
N ASP A 20 19.22 0.36 -7.03
CA ASP A 20 18.10 -0.37 -7.62
C ASP A 20 17.05 -0.72 -6.56
N ASP A 21 17.50 -1.06 -5.35
CA ASP A 21 16.61 -1.23 -4.19
C ASP A 21 15.90 0.08 -3.83
N MET A 22 16.63 1.20 -3.84
CA MET A 22 16.06 2.51 -3.53
C MET A 22 15.06 2.98 -4.60
N GLU A 23 15.38 2.80 -5.89
CA GLU A 23 14.43 3.08 -6.97
C GLU A 23 13.16 2.21 -6.85
N SER A 24 13.34 0.92 -6.52
CA SER A 24 12.23 -0.01 -6.32
C SER A 24 11.32 0.41 -5.17
N LEU A 25 11.88 0.89 -4.05
CA LEU A 25 11.11 1.44 -2.93
C LEU A 25 10.30 2.67 -3.36
N GLY A 26 10.87 3.55 -4.19
CA GLY A 26 10.14 4.69 -4.76
C GLY A 26 8.91 4.27 -5.56
N TYR A 27 8.99 3.20 -6.36
CA TYR A 27 7.83 2.65 -7.07
C TYR A 27 6.79 2.04 -6.13
N VAL A 28 7.19 1.42 -5.03
CA VAL A 28 6.26 0.90 -4.01
C VAL A 28 5.50 2.04 -3.32
N LEU A 29 6.20 3.12 -2.95
CA LEU A 29 5.57 4.30 -2.36
C LEU A 29 4.56 4.94 -3.33
N MET A 30 4.94 5.08 -4.60
CA MET A 30 4.03 5.60 -5.63
C MET A 30 2.85 4.65 -5.91
N TYR A 31 3.05 3.35 -5.77
CA TYR A 31 1.96 2.38 -5.86
C TYR A 31 0.93 2.58 -4.74
N PHE A 32 1.35 2.79 -3.49
CA PHE A 32 0.42 3.09 -2.40
C PHE A 32 -0.35 4.39 -2.65
N ASN A 33 0.33 5.44 -3.10
CA ASN A 33 -0.27 6.73 -3.40
C ASN A 33 -1.31 6.66 -4.54
N ARG A 34 -1.03 5.90 -5.60
CA ARG A 34 -1.85 5.86 -6.83
C ARG A 34 -2.80 4.68 -6.88
N THR A 35 -2.68 3.71 -5.97
CA THR A 35 -3.30 2.36 -6.01
C THR A 35 -2.88 1.48 -7.20
N SER A 36 -2.34 2.06 -8.27
CA SER A 36 -1.79 1.36 -9.43
C SER A 36 -0.70 2.18 -10.12
N LEU A 37 0.18 1.49 -10.83
CA LEU A 37 1.28 2.05 -11.61
C LEU A 37 0.95 2.01 -13.12
N PRO A 38 1.40 2.99 -13.92
CA PRO A 38 1.05 3.10 -15.35
C PRO A 38 1.45 1.91 -16.23
N TRP A 39 2.37 1.08 -15.76
CA TRP A 39 2.84 -0.14 -16.44
C TRP A 39 2.15 -1.42 -15.92
N GLN A 40 1.08 -1.30 -15.15
CA GLN A 40 0.23 -2.45 -14.78
C GLN A 40 -0.75 -2.81 -15.90
N GLY A 41 -1.17 -4.07 -15.94
CA GLY A 41 -2.21 -4.54 -16.88
C GLY A 41 -1.78 -4.65 -18.34
N LEU A 42 -0.50 -4.43 -18.67
CA LEU A 42 0.01 -4.56 -20.04
C LEU A 42 -0.10 -6.02 -20.53
N LYS A 43 -0.75 -6.20 -21.68
CA LYS A 43 -0.93 -7.50 -22.34
C LYS A 43 0.25 -7.79 -23.27
N ALA A 44 0.74 -9.02 -23.22
CA ALA A 44 1.80 -9.53 -24.11
C ALA A 44 1.63 -11.04 -24.30
N ALA A 45 2.12 -11.58 -25.42
CA ALA A 45 2.02 -13.01 -25.72
C ALA A 45 2.98 -13.85 -24.88
N THR A 46 4.17 -13.32 -24.58
CA THR A 46 5.19 -14.01 -23.79
C THR A 46 5.58 -13.20 -22.54
N LYS A 47 6.17 -13.89 -21.55
CA LYS A 47 6.70 -13.24 -20.34
C LYS A 47 7.80 -12.22 -20.68
N LYS A 48 8.68 -12.56 -21.65
CA LYS A 48 9.76 -11.68 -22.11
C LYS A 48 9.21 -10.38 -22.69
N GLN A 49 8.27 -10.48 -23.63
CA GLN A 49 7.59 -9.31 -24.21
C GLN A 49 6.84 -8.50 -23.15
N LYS A 50 6.28 -9.14 -22.12
CA LYS A 50 5.64 -8.43 -21.02
C LYS A 50 6.64 -7.56 -20.27
N TYR A 51 7.85 -8.06 -20.02
CA TYR A 51 8.89 -7.32 -19.31
C TYR A 51 9.44 -6.19 -20.15
N GLU A 52 9.66 -6.42 -21.45
CA GLU A 52 10.02 -5.38 -22.43
C GLU A 52 9.01 -4.23 -22.43
N LYS A 53 7.71 -4.53 -22.55
CA LYS A 53 6.65 -3.50 -22.49
C LYS A 53 6.62 -2.73 -21.18
N ILE A 54 6.87 -3.41 -20.05
CA ILE A 54 6.94 -2.75 -18.73
C ILE A 54 8.15 -1.81 -18.69
N SER A 55 9.31 -2.26 -19.18
CA SER A 55 10.53 -1.46 -19.26
C SER A 55 10.34 -0.20 -20.12
N GLU A 56 9.84 -0.37 -21.34
CA GLU A 56 9.53 0.73 -22.26
C GLU A 56 8.56 1.72 -21.63
N LYS A 57 7.53 1.23 -20.94
CA LYS A 57 6.55 2.10 -20.27
C LYS A 57 7.16 2.86 -19.09
N LYS A 58 8.11 2.28 -18.36
CA LYS A 58 8.86 2.96 -17.29
C LYS A 58 9.79 4.05 -17.83
N MET A 59 10.49 3.77 -18.92
CA MET A 59 11.41 4.72 -19.56
C MET A 59 10.65 5.89 -20.22
N SER A 60 9.51 5.61 -20.84
CA SER A 60 8.66 6.62 -21.49
C SER A 60 7.75 7.39 -20.54
N THR A 61 7.70 7.06 -19.26
CA THR A 61 6.93 7.81 -18.25
C THR A 61 7.89 8.67 -17.43
N PRO A 62 7.94 10.00 -17.66
CA PRO A 62 8.73 10.91 -16.84
C PRO A 62 8.32 10.82 -15.35
N VAL A 63 9.27 11.06 -14.46
CA VAL A 63 9.03 10.99 -13.01
C VAL A 63 7.97 12.01 -12.60
N GLU A 64 7.99 13.19 -13.20
CA GLU A 64 7.05 14.28 -12.97
C GLU A 64 5.62 13.89 -13.37
N VAL A 65 5.48 13.08 -14.42
CA VAL A 65 4.19 12.54 -14.87
C VAL A 65 3.70 11.46 -13.91
N LEU A 66 4.58 10.55 -13.47
CA LEU A 66 4.25 9.52 -12.50
C LEU A 66 3.77 10.12 -11.16
N CYS A 67 4.48 11.15 -10.69
CA CYS A 67 4.24 11.82 -9.42
C CYS A 67 3.24 12.97 -9.49
N LYS A 68 2.64 13.24 -10.66
CA LYS A 68 1.67 14.33 -10.84
C LYS A 68 0.51 14.21 -9.84
N GLY A 69 0.25 15.30 -9.12
CA GLY A 69 -0.82 15.39 -8.11
C GLY A 69 -0.41 14.96 -6.69
N PHE A 70 0.84 14.55 -6.48
CA PHE A 70 1.40 14.21 -5.17
C PHE A 70 2.50 15.22 -4.78
N PRO A 71 2.91 15.26 -3.50
CA PRO A 71 4.01 16.12 -3.04
C PRO A 71 5.30 15.92 -3.86
N ALA A 72 6.05 17.00 -4.08
CA ALA A 72 7.22 17.02 -4.94
C ALA A 72 8.35 16.08 -4.44
N GLU A 73 8.37 15.78 -3.15
CA GLU A 73 9.33 14.89 -2.48
C GLU A 73 9.38 13.50 -3.10
N PHE A 74 8.25 12.99 -3.62
CA PHE A 74 8.24 11.71 -4.32
C PHE A 74 9.01 11.75 -5.64
N ALA A 75 8.87 12.84 -6.40
CA ALA A 75 9.64 13.04 -7.63
C ALA A 75 11.12 13.27 -7.32
N MET A 76 11.43 14.09 -6.30
CA MET A 76 12.79 14.32 -5.82
C MET A 76 13.48 13.01 -5.41
N TYR A 77 12.78 12.13 -4.68
CA TYR A 77 13.28 10.82 -4.29
C TYR A 77 13.63 9.94 -5.50
N LEU A 78 12.71 9.82 -6.46
CA LEU A 78 12.92 8.98 -7.65
C LEU A 78 14.04 9.52 -8.55
N ASN A 79 14.08 10.83 -8.77
CA ASN A 79 15.15 11.48 -9.53
C ASN A 79 16.51 11.32 -8.85
N TYR A 80 16.57 11.43 -7.51
CA TYR A 80 17.78 11.13 -6.74
C TYR A 80 18.26 9.70 -6.97
N CYS A 81 17.38 8.71 -6.82
CA CYS A 81 17.74 7.29 -6.97
C CYS A 81 18.22 6.96 -8.38
N ARG A 82 17.59 7.54 -9.41
CA ARG A 82 17.99 7.37 -10.82
C ARG A 82 19.33 8.04 -11.15
N GLY A 83 19.70 9.08 -10.41
CA GLY A 83 20.96 9.80 -10.58
C GLY A 83 22.17 9.12 -9.94
N LEU A 84 21.97 8.10 -9.09
CA LEU A 84 23.05 7.41 -8.40
C LEU A 84 23.90 6.56 -9.36
N ARG A 85 25.23 6.64 -9.19
CA ARG A 85 26.17 5.73 -9.87
C ARG A 85 26.07 4.32 -9.28
N PHE A 86 26.55 3.32 -10.01
CA PHE A 86 26.45 1.91 -9.62
C PHE A 86 27.03 1.62 -8.23
N GLU A 87 28.22 2.13 -7.94
CA GLU A 87 28.90 1.93 -6.65
C GLU A 87 28.59 3.01 -5.61
N GLU A 88 27.80 4.03 -5.96
CA GLU A 88 27.52 5.15 -5.07
C GLU A 88 26.66 4.71 -3.88
N ALA A 89 27.01 5.19 -2.69
CA ALA A 89 26.20 4.97 -1.50
C ALA A 89 25.03 5.97 -1.49
N PRO A 90 23.76 5.52 -1.42
CA PRO A 90 22.64 6.43 -1.25
C PRO A 90 22.75 7.21 0.06
N ASP A 91 22.47 8.51 0.04
CA ASP A 91 22.29 9.31 1.25
C ASP A 91 20.92 9.00 1.87
N TYR A 92 20.89 7.95 2.67
CA TYR A 92 19.68 7.53 3.37
C TYR A 92 19.16 8.59 4.35
N MET A 93 20.02 9.46 4.88
CA MET A 93 19.60 10.53 5.79
C MET A 93 18.80 11.58 5.02
N TYR A 94 19.32 12.04 3.89
CA TYR A 94 18.63 12.96 2.99
C TYR A 94 17.26 12.41 2.55
N LEU A 95 17.22 11.15 2.09
CA LEU A 95 15.98 10.54 1.61
C LEU A 95 14.91 10.40 2.70
N ARG A 96 15.31 10.04 3.92
CA ARG A 96 14.39 10.04 5.07
C ARG A 96 13.95 11.46 5.43
N GLN A 97 14.86 12.43 5.35
CA GLN A 97 14.58 13.81 5.73
C GLN A 97 13.56 14.46 4.81
N LEU A 98 13.58 14.18 3.49
CA LEU A 98 12.54 14.62 2.55
C LEU A 98 11.13 14.32 3.09
N PHE A 99 10.87 13.05 3.39
CA PHE A 99 9.55 12.64 3.87
C PHE A 99 9.26 13.08 5.31
N ARG A 100 10.27 13.20 6.18
CA ARG A 100 10.09 13.72 7.55
C ARG A 100 9.67 15.19 7.56
N ILE A 101 10.26 16.01 6.69
CA ILE A 101 9.88 17.42 6.56
C ILE A 101 8.45 17.51 6.03
N LEU A 102 8.15 16.82 4.93
CA LEU A 102 6.80 16.76 4.37
C LEU A 102 5.75 16.33 5.41
N PHE A 103 6.04 15.28 6.18
CA PHE A 103 5.14 14.77 7.20
C PHE A 103 4.83 15.81 8.29
N ARG A 104 5.83 16.59 8.70
CA ARG A 104 5.66 17.71 9.64
C ARG A 104 4.88 18.87 9.02
N THR A 105 5.15 19.21 7.76
CA THR A 105 4.43 20.27 7.03
C THR A 105 2.94 19.95 6.85
N LEU A 106 2.60 18.66 6.75
CA LEU A 106 1.21 18.18 6.74
C LEU A 106 0.60 18.04 8.15
N ASN A 107 1.32 18.49 9.18
CA ASN A 107 0.91 18.44 10.59
C ASN A 107 0.60 17.03 11.12
N HIS A 108 1.23 15.99 10.56
CA HIS A 108 1.08 14.63 11.06
C HIS A 108 2.01 14.35 12.26
N GLN A 109 1.59 13.43 13.13
CA GLN A 109 2.34 12.99 14.31
C GLN A 109 2.84 11.57 14.15
N TYR A 110 4.02 11.27 14.68
CA TYR A 110 4.60 9.92 14.68
C TYR A 110 4.01 9.09 15.84
N ASP A 111 2.71 8.84 15.81
CA ASP A 111 1.95 8.12 16.84
C ASP A 111 1.76 6.63 16.53
N TYR A 112 2.28 6.16 15.38
CA TYR A 112 2.11 4.80 14.86
C TYR A 112 0.65 4.41 14.56
N THR A 113 -0.23 5.40 14.37
CA THR A 113 -1.62 5.19 13.95
C THR A 113 -1.73 5.09 12.43
N PHE A 114 -1.77 3.87 11.91
CA PHE A 114 -1.97 3.61 10.48
C PHE A 114 -3.45 3.42 10.14
N ASP A 115 -3.79 3.49 8.85
CA ASP A 115 -5.17 3.31 8.34
C ASP A 115 -5.83 2.01 8.86
N TRP A 116 -5.08 0.90 8.86
CA TRP A 116 -5.58 -0.38 9.36
C TRP A 116 -5.77 -0.43 10.88
N THR A 117 -5.06 0.41 11.64
CA THR A 117 -5.26 0.55 13.09
C THR A 117 -6.61 1.19 13.36
N MET A 118 -6.96 2.23 12.61
CA MET A 118 -8.25 2.92 12.71
C MET A 118 -9.42 2.02 12.31
N LEU A 119 -9.26 1.20 11.26
CA LEU A 119 -10.29 0.25 10.84
C LEU A 119 -10.60 -0.79 11.92
N LYS A 120 -9.57 -1.31 12.60
CA LYS A 120 -9.74 -2.27 13.70
C LYS A 120 -10.44 -1.64 14.91
N GLN A 121 -10.07 -0.42 15.27
CA GLN A 121 -10.72 0.32 16.36
C GLN A 121 -12.20 0.58 16.07
N LYS A 122 -12.53 1.01 14.86
CA LYS A 122 -13.93 1.21 14.42
C LYS A 122 -14.74 -0.08 14.47
N ALA A 123 -14.18 -1.19 13.97
CA ALA A 123 -14.84 -2.49 14.02
C ALA A 123 -15.10 -2.96 15.46
N ALA A 124 -14.14 -2.77 16.36
CA ALA A 124 -14.29 -3.10 17.77
C ALA A 124 -15.37 -2.25 18.47
N GLN A 125 -15.43 -0.95 18.17
CA GLN A 125 -16.47 -0.04 18.69
C GLN A 125 -17.87 -0.44 18.20
N GLN A 126 -18.00 -0.83 16.93
CA GLN A 126 -19.27 -1.31 16.37
C GLN A 126 -19.73 -2.60 17.05
N ALA A 127 -18.83 -3.56 17.25
CA ALA A 127 -19.15 -4.80 17.96
C ALA A 127 -19.63 -4.55 19.41
N ALA A 128 -18.94 -3.67 20.15
CA ALA A 128 -19.32 -3.31 21.51
C ALA A 128 -20.68 -2.59 21.60
N SER A 129 -21.03 -1.77 20.60
CA SER A 129 -22.34 -1.11 20.54
C SER A 129 -23.49 -2.08 20.23
N SER A 130 -23.22 -3.17 19.48
CA SER A 130 -24.22 -4.19 19.16
C SER A 130 -24.52 -5.18 20.30
N SER A 131 -23.62 -5.33 21.28
CA SER A 131 -23.82 -6.19 22.45
C SER A 131 -24.60 -5.54 23.61
N GLY A 132 -25.12 -4.31 23.43
CA GLY A 132 -25.85 -3.54 24.45
C GLY A 132 -27.38 -3.69 24.43
N GLN A 133 -27.99 -4.43 23.50
CA GLN A 133 -29.43 -4.71 23.46
C GLN A 133 -29.68 -6.22 23.57
N GLY A 134 -29.72 -6.74 24.80
CA GLY A 134 -29.98 -8.16 25.02
C GLY A 134 -29.88 -8.60 26.48
N GLN A 135 -30.54 -7.90 27.40
CA GLN A 135 -30.87 -8.46 28.72
C GLN A 135 -32.38 -8.42 28.93
N GLN A 136 -33.02 -9.57 28.70
CA GLN A 136 -34.18 -9.98 29.49
C GLN A 136 -34.15 -11.51 29.67
N ALA A 137 -34.44 -11.91 30.90
CA ALA A 137 -34.14 -13.17 31.55
C ALA A 137 -34.83 -14.42 30.97
N GLN A 138 -34.22 -15.60 31.18
CA GLN A 138 -34.77 -16.69 32.03
C GLN A 138 -33.91 -17.97 31.98
N THR A 139 -33.55 -18.49 33.15
CA THR A 139 -33.24 -19.90 33.45
C THR A 139 -34.54 -20.73 33.42
N PRO A 140 -34.52 -22.02 33.00
CA PRO A 140 -34.32 -23.09 33.99
C PRO A 140 -33.59 -24.37 33.51
N THR A 141 -33.25 -25.16 34.52
CA THR A 141 -32.66 -26.51 34.64
C THR A 141 -33.24 -27.63 33.77
N GLY A 142 -32.40 -28.61 33.35
CA GLY A 142 -32.87 -29.91 32.86
C GLY A 142 -31.81 -30.89 32.31
N LYS A 143 -31.37 -31.82 33.16
CA LYS A 143 -30.80 -33.19 33.00
C LYS A 143 -30.21 -33.73 31.68
N GLN A 144 -29.13 -34.51 31.89
CA GLN A 144 -28.36 -35.40 31.00
C GLN A 144 -29.19 -36.35 30.12
N THR A 145 -28.67 -36.62 28.91
CA THR A 145 -28.58 -37.96 28.31
C THR A 145 -27.39 -38.05 27.34
N ASP A 146 -27.00 -39.29 27.05
CA ASP A 146 -25.68 -39.83 26.77
C ASP A 146 -25.46 -40.16 25.27
N LYS A 147 -24.20 -40.41 24.89
CA LYS A 147 -23.71 -41.20 23.72
C LYS A 147 -23.95 -40.74 22.26
N THR A 148 -22.87 -40.54 21.49
CA THR A 148 -22.25 -41.56 20.59
C THR A 148 -21.33 -40.92 19.52
N LYS A 149 -20.20 -41.59 19.30
CA LYS A 149 -19.19 -41.47 18.22
C LYS A 149 -19.76 -41.20 16.81
N SER A 150 -19.02 -40.46 15.98
CA SER A 150 -18.46 -41.02 14.74
C SER A 150 -17.42 -40.08 14.10
N ASN A 151 -16.43 -40.74 13.53
CA ASN A 151 -15.26 -40.26 12.81
C ASN A 151 -15.61 -40.13 11.33
N MET A 152 -15.18 -39.08 10.62
CA MET A 152 -14.77 -39.20 9.21
C MET A 152 -14.05 -37.96 8.65
N LYS A 153 -12.85 -38.25 8.14
CA LYS A 153 -12.06 -37.56 7.12
C LYS A 153 -12.87 -36.73 6.11
N GLY A 154 -12.37 -35.53 5.83
CA GLY A 154 -12.63 -34.76 4.61
C GLY A 154 -11.38 -34.00 4.20
N ASN A 155 -10.70 -34.49 3.17
CA ASN A 155 -9.63 -33.81 2.46
C ASN A 155 -10.27 -32.85 1.44
N ALA A 156 -9.93 -31.56 1.48
CA ALA A 156 -10.36 -30.59 0.45
C ALA A 156 -9.37 -29.42 0.37
N ASP A 157 -8.49 -29.53 -0.63
CA ASP A 157 -8.06 -28.48 -1.57
C ASP A 157 -8.16 -27.01 -1.10
N GLU A 158 -7.04 -26.43 -0.67
CA GLU A 158 -6.89 -25.00 -0.42
C GLU A 158 -6.39 -24.29 -1.68
N SER A 159 -7.28 -24.18 -2.67
CA SER A 159 -7.14 -23.26 -3.80
C SER A 159 -8.39 -22.39 -3.89
N ALA A 160 -8.40 -21.27 -3.16
CA ALA A 160 -9.04 -20.00 -3.57
C ALA A 160 -9.22 -19.04 -2.39
N ARG A 161 -8.20 -18.21 -2.09
CA ARG A 161 -8.43 -16.88 -1.48
C ARG A 161 -7.35 -15.89 -1.93
N VAL A 162 -7.44 -15.45 -3.18
CA VAL A 162 -6.84 -14.16 -3.59
C VAL A 162 -7.91 -13.34 -4.27
N GLY A 163 -8.69 -12.63 -3.48
CA GLY A 163 -9.76 -11.80 -4.00
C GLY A 163 -10.43 -11.02 -2.90
N LEU A 164 -9.75 -10.01 -2.35
CA LEU A 164 -10.43 -8.89 -1.69
C LEU A 164 -9.48 -7.71 -1.43
N TRP A 165 -8.76 -7.23 -2.45
CA TRP A 165 -8.19 -5.87 -2.44
C TRP A 165 -8.76 -5.09 -3.60
N SER A 166 -10.04 -4.75 -3.51
CA SER A 166 -10.59 -3.63 -4.26
C SER A 166 -11.62 -2.95 -3.37
N SER A 167 -11.18 -1.91 -2.68
CA SER A 167 -12.04 -0.83 -2.19
C SER A 167 -11.16 0.40 -2.07
N GLY A 168 -11.40 1.35 -2.97
CA GLY A 168 -10.64 2.57 -3.11
C GLY A 168 -10.68 3.42 -1.85
N VAL A 169 -9.52 3.92 -1.45
CA VAL A 169 -9.39 4.98 -0.46
C VAL A 169 -9.75 6.29 -1.16
N HIS A 170 -10.94 6.81 -0.89
CA HIS A 170 -11.28 8.20 -1.18
C HIS A 170 -10.70 9.08 -0.06
N VAL A 171 -9.74 9.94 -0.40
CA VAL A 171 -9.28 11.01 0.49
C VAL A 171 -10.27 12.17 0.38
N SER A 172 -11.12 12.34 1.39
CA SER A 172 -11.96 13.52 1.53
C SER A 172 -11.12 14.70 2.01
N LYS A 173 -10.95 15.72 1.16
CA LYS A 173 -10.44 17.03 1.59
C LYS A 173 -11.54 17.76 2.36
N THR A 174 -11.36 17.97 3.65
CA THR A 174 -12.14 18.97 4.39
C THR A 174 -11.48 20.34 4.20
N ALA A 175 -12.13 21.23 3.45
CA ALA A 175 -11.77 22.63 3.37
C ALA A 175 -12.15 23.32 4.69
N GLY A 176 -11.19 23.99 5.34
CA GLY A 176 -11.47 24.89 6.46
C GLY A 176 -12.10 26.20 6.00
N PRO A 177 -12.88 26.89 6.86
CA PRO A 177 -13.61 28.09 6.47
C PRO A 177 -12.67 29.27 6.26
N SER A 178 -12.86 29.98 5.14
CA SER A 178 -12.24 31.27 4.85
C SER A 178 -12.96 32.37 5.64
N ASN A 179 -12.28 32.97 6.61
CA ASN A 179 -12.72 34.24 7.19
C ASN A 179 -12.29 35.39 6.27
N SER A 180 -13.26 36.02 5.62
CA SER A 180 -13.13 37.35 5.03
C SER A 180 -13.16 38.39 6.16
N ALA A 181 -12.04 39.07 6.39
CA ALA A 181 -12.00 40.30 7.17
C ALA A 181 -11.92 41.48 6.21
N THR A 182 -13.02 42.23 6.15
CA THR A 182 -13.12 43.55 5.54
C THR A 182 -12.68 44.58 6.58
N CYS A 183 -11.73 45.44 6.24
CA CYS A 183 -11.60 46.83 6.67
C CYS A 183 -10.66 47.54 5.68
#